data_AF-A0A5M3W2J2-F1
#
_entry.id   AF-A0A5M3W2J2-F1
#
_cell.length_a   1.000
_cell.length_b   1.000
_cell.length_c   1.000
_cell.angle_alpha   90.00
_cell.angle_beta   90.00
_cell.angle_gamma   90.00
#
_symmetry.space_group_name_H-M   'P 1'
#
loop_
_entity.id
_entity.type
_entity.pdbx_description
1 polymer ?
#
loop_
_entity_poly.entity_id
_entity_poly.type
_entity_poly.pdbx_seq_one_letter_code
_entity_poly.pdbx_strand_id
1 'polypeptide(L)' 'MKTGGPLESIASRLSATPSQLALAWLLRRSPVMLPIPGTSSVAHLEQNVAAASVHLTDDDVAELTAAIE' A
#
# COMPACT_ATOMS: atom_id res chain seq x y z
N MET A 1 12.98 -3.61 8.41
CA MET A 1 12.67 -3.09 7.05
C MET A 1 13.90 -2.38 6.54
N LYS A 2 14.32 -2.63 5.28
CA LYS A 2 15.38 -1.81 4.66
C LYS A 2 14.80 -0.41 4.45
N THR A 3 15.38 0.58 5.12
CA THR A 3 15.05 2.00 4.96
C THR A 3 15.57 2.46 3.59
N GLY A 4 14.76 3.21 2.84
CA GLY A 4 15.14 3.84 1.55
C GLY A 4 14.80 3.05 0.28
N GLY A 5 13.89 2.08 0.33
CA GLY A 5 13.41 1.35 -0.87
C GLY A 5 12.26 2.06 -1.60
N PRO A 6 11.87 1.58 -2.81
CA PRO A 6 10.74 2.11 -3.58
C PRO A 6 9.45 2.30 -2.76
N LEU A 7 9.17 1.35 -1.86
CA LEU A 7 8.05 1.41 -0.93
C LEU A 7 8.03 2.69 -0.08
N GLU A 8 9.18 3.12 0.45
CA GLU A 8 9.26 4.28 1.35
C GLU A 8 9.22 5.61 0.57
N SER A 9 9.84 5.64 -0.61
CA SER A 9 9.78 6.77 -1.53
C SER A 9 8.35 7.08 -1.98
N ILE A 10 7.64 6.05 -2.47
CA ILE A 10 6.27 6.18 -2.95
C ILE A 10 5.32 6.49 -1.79
N ALA A 11 5.49 5.85 -0.63
CA ALA A 11 4.70 6.13 0.56
C ALA A 11 4.80 7.60 0.98
N SER A 12 6.02 8.16 0.98
CA SER A 12 6.26 9.58 1.28
C SER A 12 5.57 10.51 0.28
N ARG A 13 5.72 10.24 -1.04
CA ARG A 13 5.07 11.03 -2.10
C ARG A 13 3.55 11.03 -2.00
N LEU A 14 2.96 9.90 -1.62
CA LEU A 14 1.51 9.74 -1.50
C LEU A 14 0.96 10.10 -0.11
N SER A 15 1.83 10.56 0.81
CA SER A 15 1.47 10.80 2.21
C SER A 15 0.75 9.60 2.85
N ALA A 16 1.17 8.40 2.47
CA ALA A 16 0.63 7.13 2.93
C ALA A 16 1.64 6.41 3.82
N THR A 17 1.17 5.60 4.75
CA THR A 17 2.04 4.68 5.49
C THR A 17 2.48 3.50 4.60
N PRO A 18 3.61 2.84 4.88
CA PRO A 18 4.01 1.63 4.16
C PRO A 18 2.94 0.53 4.14
N SER A 19 2.21 0.36 5.25
CA SER A 19 1.10 -0.61 5.34
C SER A 19 -0.08 -0.24 4.45
N GLN A 20 -0.43 1.05 4.38
CA GLN A 20 -1.46 1.54 3.46
C GLN A 20 -1.05 1.34 2.00
N LEU A 21 0.22 1.63 1.67
CA LEU A 21 0.73 1.45 0.33
C LEU A 21 0.68 -0.03 -0.11
N ALA A 22 1.06 -0.94 0.77
CA ALA A 22 0.99 -2.37 0.50
C ALA A 22 -0.45 -2.86 0.27
N LEU A 23 -1.41 -2.40 1.08
CA LEU A 23 -2.83 -2.73 0.89
C LEU A 23 -3.39 -2.15 -0.40
N ALA A 24 -3.07 -0.90 -0.73
CA ALA A 24 -3.48 -0.24 -1.97
C ALA A 24 -2.94 -0.97 -3.20
N TRP A 25 -1.69 -1.42 -3.17
CA TRP A 25 -1.09 -2.21 -4.24
C TRP A 25 -1.81 -3.56 -4.44
N LEU A 26 -2.14 -4.27 -3.36
CA LEU A 26 -2.92 -5.51 -3.44
C LEU A 26 -4.28 -5.26 -4.10
N LEU A 27 -5.01 -4.24 -3.63
CA LEU A 27 -6.32 -3.87 -4.18
C LEU A 27 -6.23 -3.50 -5.67
N ARG A 28 -5.15 -2.85 -6.12
CA ARG A 28 -4.93 -2.48 -7.52
C ARG A 28 -4.59 -3.66 -8.42
N ARG A 29 -4.00 -4.73 -7.86
CA ARG A 29 -3.47 -5.88 -8.62
C ARG A 29 -4.57 -6.72 -9.30
N SER A 30 -5.79 -6.71 -8.77
CA SER A 30 -6.91 -7.44 -9.37
C SER A 30 -8.25 -6.92 -8.84
N PRO A 31 -9.29 -6.80 -9.70
CA PRO A 31 -10.63 -6.37 -9.28
C PRO A 31 -11.33 -7.38 -8.33
N VAL A 32 -10.82 -8.60 -8.21
CA VAL A 32 -11.32 -9.62 -7.27
C VAL A 32 -10.42 -9.82 -6.05
N MET A 33 -9.44 -8.93 -5.83
CA MET A 33 -8.58 -8.99 -4.65
C MET A 33 -9.31 -8.44 -3.43
N LEU A 34 -9.41 -9.25 -2.36
CA LEU A 34 -9.96 -8.85 -1.08
C LEU A 34 -8.96 -9.16 0.04
N PRO A 35 -8.02 -8.24 0.38
CA PRO A 35 -7.13 -8.43 1.51
C PRO A 35 -7.91 -8.39 2.83
N ILE A 36 -7.54 -9.24 3.80
CA ILE A 36 -8.16 -9.32 5.13
C ILE A 36 -7.10 -8.95 6.19
N PRO A 37 -6.69 -7.67 6.29
CA PRO A 37 -5.66 -7.26 7.24
C PRO A 37 -6.17 -7.38 8.68
N GLY A 38 -5.42 -8.12 9.50
CA GLY A 38 -5.66 -8.20 10.93
C GLY A 38 -5.31 -6.89 11.64
N THR A 39 -6.05 -6.56 12.69
CA THR A 39 -5.75 -5.43 13.59
C THR A 39 -6.34 -5.69 14.98
N SER A 40 -5.69 -5.18 16.02
CA SER A 40 -6.16 -5.18 17.41
C SER A 40 -6.50 -3.78 17.93
N SER A 41 -6.39 -2.74 17.10
CA SER A 41 -6.66 -1.35 17.49
C SER A 41 -7.52 -0.63 16.45
N VAL A 42 -8.28 0.36 16.93
CA VAL A 42 -9.11 1.23 16.07
C VAL A 42 -8.22 2.07 15.15
N ALA A 43 -7.09 2.59 15.64
CA ALA A 43 -6.18 3.38 14.82
C ALA A 43 -5.63 2.60 13.61
N HIS A 44 -5.27 1.32 13.79
CA HIS A 44 -4.84 0.47 12.68
C HIS A 44 -6.02 0.10 11.76
N LEU A 45 -7.24 -0.06 12.30
CA LEU A 45 -8.43 -0.24 11.47
C LEU A 45 -8.64 0.97 10.55
N GLU A 46 -8.55 2.18 11.08
CA GLU A 46 -8.68 3.42 10.32
C GLU A 46 -7.60 3.53 9.23
N GLN A 47 -6.35 3.17 9.56
CA GLN A 47 -5.26 3.11 8.58
C GLN A 47 -5.55 2.08 7.47
N ASN A 48 -6.00 0.88 7.83
CA ASN A 48 -6.34 -0.18 6.86
C ASN A 48 -7.46 0.25 5.91
N VAL A 49 -8.51 0.91 6.42
CA VAL A 49 -9.61 1.43 5.61
C VAL A 49 -9.14 2.55 4.69
N ALA A 50 -8.34 3.49 5.20
CA ALA A 50 -7.82 4.61 4.41
C ALA A 50 -6.90 4.16 3.25
N ALA A 51 -6.34 2.95 3.30
CA ALA A 51 -5.56 2.38 2.19
C ALA A 51 -6.35 2.29 0.88
N ALA A 52 -7.68 2.08 0.94
CA ALA A 52 -8.53 2.00 -0.26
C ALA A 52 -8.64 3.34 -1.01
N SER A 53 -8.33 4.45 -0.34
CA SER A 53 -8.33 5.80 -0.92
C SER A 53 -6.97 6.20 -1.49
N VAL A 54 -5.94 5.37 -1.35
CA VAL A 54 -4.63 5.62 -1.94
C VAL A 54 -4.69 5.32 -3.43
N HIS A 55 -4.52 6.36 -4.24
CA HIS A 55 -4.50 6.24 -5.69
C HIS A 55 -3.09 5.97 -6.19
N LEU A 56 -2.89 4.78 -6.76
CA LEU A 56 -1.65 4.40 -7.42
C LEU A 56 -1.79 4.62 -8.93
N THR A 57 -0.82 5.31 -9.51
CA THR A 57 -0.64 5.36 -10.97
C THR A 57 -0.09 4.04 -11.49
N ASP A 58 -0.16 3.82 -12.80
CA ASP A 58 0.38 2.60 -13.40
C ASP A 58 1.91 2.52 -13.23
N ASP A 59 2.60 3.66 -13.21
CA ASP A 59 4.04 3.74 -12.92
C ASP A 59 4.34 3.35 -11.46
N ASP A 60 3.51 3.78 -10.49
CA ASP A 60 3.66 3.37 -9.09
C ASP A 60 3.51 1.85 -8.93
N VAL A 61 2.54 1.26 -9.64
CA VAL A 61 2.30 -0.18 -9.61
C VAL A 61 3.46 -0.94 -10.24
N ALA A 62 3.99 -0.45 -11.37
CA ALA A 62 5.15 -1.04 -12.03
C ALA A 62 6.40 -1.00 -11.13
N GLU A 63 6.69 0.16 -10.52
CA GLU A 63 7.82 0.33 -9.61
C GLU A 63 7.71 -0.58 -8.37
N LEU A 64 6.53 -0.65 -7.76
CA LEU A 64 6.28 -1.53 -6.61
C LEU A 64 6.39 -3.02 -6.97
N THR A 65 5.90 -3.42 -8.14
CA THR A 65 5.95 -4.82 -8.59
C THR A 65 7.40 -5.23 -8.85
N ALA A 66 8.18 -4.41 -9.53
CA ALA A 66 9.60 -4.65 -9.80
C ALA A 66 10.46 -4.69 -8.52
N ALA A 67 10.00 -4.09 -7.42
CA ALA A 67 10.69 -4.13 -6.13
C ALA A 67 10.43 -5.42 -5.33
N ILE A 68 9.41 -6.21 -5.71
CA ILE A 68 8.97 -7.42 -5.01
C ILE A 68 9.36 -8.70 -5.79
N GLU A 69 9.57 -8.59 -7.11
CA GLU A 69 10.11 -9.65 -7.98
C GLU A 69 11.63 -9.79 -7.87
#